data_AF-A0A521X5E7-F1
#
_entry.id   AF-A0A521X5E7-F1
#
_cell.length_a   1.000
_cell.length_b   1.000
_cell.length_c   1.000
_cell.angle_alpha   90.00
_cell.angle_beta   90.00
_cell.angle_gamma   90.00
#
_symmetry.space_group_name_H-M   'P 1'
#
loop_
_entity.id
_entity.type
_entity.pdbx_description
1 polymer ?
#
loop_
_entity_poly.entity_id
_entity_poly.type
_entity_poly.pdbx_seq_one_letter_code
_entity_poly.pdbx_strand_id
1 'polypeptide(L)'
;MLEAFMHDYGTFLNLIITFLTLVVLIVYTYYTRRQTKELIHQRRLSVMPSIFTQVISENNIRKLRLTNIGNGIALNVTIDDIDKYDSHEKGYFSFLSIPKIKAGESEIVIYSEKDLGRDIESKDSCIFLLEDHGLSKWMHEKYQKQ
;
A
#
# COMPACT_ATOMS: atom_id res chain seq x y z
N MET A 1 13.14 60.35 32.80
CA MET A 1 12.42 59.31 33.58
C MET A 1 11.27 58.72 32.78
N LEU A 2 10.40 59.53 32.16
CA LEU A 2 9.27 59.06 31.33
C LEU A 2 9.70 58.28 30.06
N GLU A 3 10.79 58.68 29.40
CA GLU A 3 11.31 57.99 28.21
C GLU A 3 11.83 56.58 28.49
N ALA A 4 12.45 56.37 29.66
CA ALA A 4 12.91 55.05 30.09
C ALA A 4 11.73 54.10 30.32
N PHE A 5 10.66 54.60 30.96
CA PHE A 5 9.42 53.83 31.13
C PHE A 5 8.77 53.48 29.78
N MET A 6 8.68 54.42 28.84
CA MET A 6 8.10 54.14 27.52
C MET A 6 8.89 53.09 26.71
N HIS A 7 10.22 53.07 26.83
CA HIS A 7 11.05 52.07 26.17
C HIS A 7 10.79 50.65 26.72
N ASP A 8 10.62 50.51 28.04
CA ASP A 8 10.35 49.22 28.69
C ASP A 8 8.97 48.64 28.35
N TYR A 9 7.95 49.50 28.14
CA TYR A 9 6.64 49.03 27.66
C TYR A 9 6.70 48.48 26.24
N GLY A 10 7.49 49.11 25.36
CA GLY A 10 7.65 48.66 23.97
C GLY A 10 8.33 47.30 23.86
N THR A 11 9.38 47.06 24.66
CA THR A 11 10.09 45.77 24.66
C THR A 11 9.22 44.64 25.22
N PHE A 12 8.45 44.90 26.28
CA PHE A 12 7.52 43.93 26.84
C PHE A 12 6.41 43.54 25.86
N LEU A 13 5.82 44.50 25.16
CA LEU A 13 4.79 44.25 24.15
C LEU A 13 5.33 43.41 22.99
N ASN A 14 6.54 43.74 22.50
CA ASN A 14 7.19 42.95 21.46
C ASN A 14 7.44 41.50 21.90
N LEU A 15 7.87 41.29 23.16
CA LEU A 15 8.06 39.94 23.71
C LEU A 15 6.76 39.14 23.68
N ILE A 16 5.63 39.76 24.07
CA ILE A 16 4.30 39.11 24.01
C ILE A 16 3.94 38.74 22.57
N ILE A 17 4.12 39.66 21.62
CA ILE A 17 3.81 39.39 20.21
C ILE A 17 4.69 38.25 19.68
N THR A 18 6.00 38.26 19.96
CA THR A 18 6.91 37.19 19.55
C THR A 18 6.54 35.86 20.18
N PHE A 19 6.15 35.84 21.46
CA PHE A 19 5.70 34.63 22.13
C PHE A 19 4.41 34.08 21.50
N LEU A 20 3.43 34.95 21.22
CA LEU A 20 2.16 34.56 20.64
C LEU A 20 2.33 34.04 19.21
N THR A 21 3.16 34.70 18.40
CA THR A 21 3.52 34.22 17.05
C THR A 21 4.24 32.88 17.10
N LEU A 22 5.12 32.65 18.07
CA LEU A 22 5.77 31.35 18.27
C LEU A 22 4.75 30.24 18.57
N VAL A 23 3.79 30.50 19.46
CA VAL A 23 2.72 29.54 19.78
C VAL A 23 1.89 29.21 18.54
N VAL A 24 1.50 30.23 17.77
CA VAL A 24 0.76 30.05 16.51
C VAL A 24 1.54 29.19 15.52
N LEU A 25 2.85 29.44 15.36
CA LEU A 25 3.71 28.64 14.48
C LEU A 25 3.82 27.18 14.90
N ILE A 26 3.92 26.90 16.21
CA ILE A 26 3.97 25.53 16.74
C ILE A 26 2.67 24.80 16.43
N VAL A 27 1.53 25.43 16.73
CA VAL A 27 0.19 24.85 16.47
C VAL A 27 0.00 24.62 14.98
N TYR A 28 0.31 25.61 14.14
CA TYR A 28 0.22 25.50 12.69
C TYR A 28 1.07 24.34 12.16
N THR A 29 2.34 24.26 12.58
CA THR A 29 3.26 23.19 12.18
C THR A 29 2.74 21.81 12.56
N TYR A 30 2.14 21.68 13.74
CA TYR A 30 1.53 20.43 14.19
C TYR A 30 0.37 20.00 13.27
N TYR A 31 -0.56 20.91 12.96
CA TYR A 31 -1.69 20.61 12.08
C TYR A 31 -1.24 20.29 10.64
N THR A 32 -0.31 21.06 10.08
CA THR A 32 0.23 20.81 8.74
C THR A 32 0.89 19.43 8.63
N ARG A 33 1.64 19.02 9.66
CA ARG A 33 2.25 17.67 9.70
C ARG A 33 1.19 16.57 9.72
N ARG A 34 0.09 16.76 10.44
CA ARG A 34 -1.01 15.78 10.47
C ARG A 34 -1.70 15.66 9.11
N GLN A 35 -2.05 16.80 8.49
CA GLN A 35 -2.68 16.81 7.16
C GLN A 35 -1.80 16.16 6.10
N THR A 36 -0.49 16.41 6.14
CA THR A 36 0.45 15.81 5.19
C THR A 36 0.46 14.28 5.28
N LYS A 37 0.39 13.72 6.50
CA LYS A 37 0.31 12.26 6.69
C LYS A 37 -0.96 11.67 6.11
N GLU A 38 -2.09 12.32 6.34
CA GLU A 38 -3.39 11.88 5.81
C GLU A 38 -3.42 11.95 4.28
N LEU A 39 -2.87 13.02 3.68
CA LEU A 39 -2.73 13.14 2.23
C LEU A 39 -1.80 12.09 1.63
N ILE A 40 -0.68 11.77 2.29
CA ILE A 40 0.22 10.69 1.86
C ILE A 40 -0.53 9.36 1.90
N HIS A 41 -1.31 9.11 2.95
CA HIS A 41 -2.10 7.90 3.08
C HIS A 41 -3.15 7.78 1.97
N GLN A 42 -3.90 8.84 1.70
CA GLN A 42 -4.88 8.88 0.61
C GLN A 42 -4.23 8.71 -0.76
N ARG A 43 -3.11 9.40 -1.02
CA ARG A 43 -2.34 9.24 -2.25
C ARG A 43 -1.88 7.79 -2.42
N ARG A 44 -1.42 7.15 -1.33
CA ARG A 44 -1.01 5.75 -1.36
C ARG A 44 -2.18 4.84 -1.74
N LEU A 45 -3.36 5.04 -1.15
CA LEU A 45 -4.56 4.27 -1.49
C LEU A 45 -5.03 4.52 -2.93
N SER A 46 -4.92 5.75 -3.43
CA SER A 46 -5.31 6.08 -4.80
C SER A 46 -4.34 5.54 -5.86
N VAL A 47 -3.13 5.09 -5.47
CA VAL A 47 -2.12 4.56 -6.41
C VAL A 47 -1.68 3.14 -6.05
N MET A 48 -2.41 2.44 -5.17
CA MET A 48 -2.08 1.07 -4.83
C MET A 48 -2.48 0.14 -5.99
N PRO A 49 -1.55 -0.67 -6.54
CA PRO A 49 -1.88 -1.70 -7.49
C PRO A 49 -2.63 -2.84 -6.77
N SER A 50 -3.54 -3.50 -7.47
CA SER A 50 -4.28 -4.66 -6.96
C SER A 50 -4.46 -5.65 -8.09
N ILE A 51 -3.97 -6.88 -7.93
CA ILE A 51 -3.97 -7.87 -8.99
C ILE A 51 -5.06 -8.91 -8.73
N PHE A 52 -6.02 -8.96 -9.64
CA PHE A 52 -7.01 -10.03 -9.72
C PHE A 52 -6.48 -11.14 -10.61
N THR A 53 -6.64 -12.38 -10.18
CA THR A 53 -6.13 -13.54 -10.92
C THR A 53 -7.26 -14.49 -11.27
N GLN A 54 -7.31 -14.88 -12.54
CA GLN A 54 -8.31 -15.79 -13.07
C GLN A 54 -7.63 -16.91 -13.83
N VAL A 55 -7.91 -18.15 -13.44
CA VAL A 55 -7.46 -19.32 -14.19
C VAL A 55 -8.35 -19.48 -15.43
N ILE A 56 -7.73 -19.57 -16.60
CA ILE A 56 -8.40 -19.77 -17.89
C ILE A 56 -7.82 -21.03 -18.52
N SER A 57 -8.68 -21.96 -18.90
CA SER A 57 -8.28 -23.14 -19.68
C SER A 57 -8.72 -22.95 -21.12
N GLU A 58 -7.76 -22.90 -22.04
CA GLU A 58 -8.01 -22.73 -23.48
C GLU A 58 -7.12 -23.72 -24.24
N ASN A 59 -7.72 -24.56 -25.10
CA ASN A 59 -7.02 -25.59 -25.88
C ASN A 59 -6.18 -26.56 -25.02
N ASN A 60 -6.67 -26.97 -23.85
CA ASN A 60 -5.97 -27.79 -22.86
C ASN A 60 -4.69 -27.18 -22.27
N ILE A 61 -4.43 -25.89 -22.51
CA ILE A 61 -3.34 -25.16 -21.88
C ILE A 61 -3.93 -24.32 -20.76
N ARG A 62 -3.52 -24.58 -19.51
CA ARG A 62 -3.89 -23.76 -18.36
C ARG A 62 -3.10 -22.43 -18.41
N LYS A 63 -3.83 -21.31 -18.39
CA LYS A 63 -3.29 -19.95 -18.38
C LYS A 63 -3.81 -19.20 -17.14
N LEU A 64 -3.06 -18.22 -16.68
CA LEU A 64 -3.47 -17.27 -15.64
C LEU A 64 -3.63 -15.91 -16.29
N ARG A 65 -4.84 -15.33 -16.19
CA ARG A 65 -5.07 -13.92 -16.52
C ARG A 65 -4.89 -13.11 -15.26
N LEU A 66 -3.94 -12.19 -15.29
CA LEU A 66 -3.64 -11.25 -14.23
C LEU A 66 -4.19 -9.89 -14.66
N THR A 67 -5.17 -9.37 -13.93
CA THR A 67 -5.80 -8.08 -14.23
C THR A 67 -5.48 -7.11 -13.10
N ASN A 68 -4.90 -5.96 -13.42
CA ASN A 68 -4.71 -4.93 -12.42
C ASN A 68 -6.01 -4.15 -12.23
N ILE A 69 -6.75 -4.47 -11.18
CA ILE A 69 -7.97 -3.78 -10.77
C ILE A 69 -7.70 -2.57 -9.87
N GLY A 70 -6.44 -2.35 -9.48
CA GLY A 70 -6.01 -1.19 -8.71
C GLY A 70 -5.85 0.05 -9.58
N ASN A 71 -5.78 1.21 -8.92
CA ASN A 71 -5.56 2.50 -9.57
C ASN A 71 -4.07 2.79 -9.84
N GLY A 72 -3.18 2.00 -9.23
CA GLY A 72 -1.73 2.07 -9.42
C GLY A 72 -1.20 1.27 -10.60
N ILE A 73 0.04 1.54 -11.00
CA ILE A 73 0.79 0.66 -11.90
C ILE A 73 1.42 -0.45 -11.06
N ALA A 74 1.18 -1.71 -11.43
CA ALA A 74 1.88 -2.85 -10.84
C ALA A 74 3.21 -3.03 -11.57
N LEU A 75 4.33 -3.09 -10.84
CA LEU A 75 5.67 -3.27 -11.38
C LEU A 75 6.28 -4.56 -10.84
N ASN A 76 7.08 -5.25 -11.64
CA ASN A 76 7.80 -6.47 -11.28
C ASN A 76 6.87 -7.52 -10.61
N VAL A 77 5.72 -7.79 -11.23
CA VAL A 77 4.72 -8.69 -10.67
C VAL A 77 5.28 -10.10 -10.65
N THR A 78 5.38 -10.65 -9.44
CA THR A 78 5.68 -12.04 -9.13
C THR A 78 4.56 -12.58 -8.26
N ILE A 79 4.20 -13.85 -8.41
CA ILE A 79 3.32 -14.53 -7.46
C ILE A 79 4.22 -15.38 -6.58
N ASP A 80 4.20 -15.06 -5.29
CA ASP A 80 4.82 -15.86 -4.24
C ASP A 80 3.93 -17.05 -3.90
N ASP A 81 4.49 -18.04 -3.21
CA ASP A 81 3.86 -19.31 -2.88
C ASP A 81 2.47 -19.13 -2.24
N ILE A 82 1.47 -19.83 -2.79
CA ILE A 82 0.11 -19.82 -2.26
C ILE A 82 -0.06 -21.08 -1.42
N ASP A 83 -0.06 -20.92 -0.10
CA ASP A 83 -0.47 -21.99 0.80
C ASP A 83 -1.96 -22.27 0.56
N LYS A 84 -2.29 -23.48 0.07
CA LYS A 84 -3.67 -23.93 -0.04
C LYS A 84 -4.24 -24.06 1.38
N TYR A 85 -5.26 -23.26 1.69
CA TYR A 85 -5.84 -23.20 3.03
C TYR A 85 -6.43 -24.54 3.51
N ASP A 86 -6.79 -25.44 2.58
CA ASP A 86 -7.53 -26.67 2.87
C ASP A 86 -6.74 -27.97 2.61
N SER A 87 -5.50 -27.86 2.11
CA SER A 87 -4.62 -29.00 1.90
C SER A 87 -3.27 -28.68 2.50
N HIS A 88 -2.77 -29.51 3.41
CA HIS A 88 -1.39 -29.45 3.90
C HIS A 88 -0.33 -29.62 2.78
N GLU A 89 -0.74 -29.72 1.52
CA GLU A 89 0.11 -29.73 0.33
C GLU A 89 0.33 -28.30 -0.18
N LYS A 90 1.59 -27.85 -0.13
CA LYS A 90 2.03 -26.62 -0.78
C LYS A 90 2.02 -26.83 -2.30
N GLY A 91 1.24 -26.02 -3.01
CA GLY A 91 1.25 -25.94 -4.47
C GLY A 91 2.03 -24.71 -4.94
N TYR A 92 2.78 -24.84 -6.02
CA TYR A 92 3.61 -23.75 -6.55
C TYR A 92 3.12 -23.32 -7.93
N PHE A 93 2.78 -22.04 -8.08
CA PHE A 93 2.55 -21.42 -9.37
C PHE A 93 3.78 -20.56 -9.71
N SER A 94 4.66 -21.05 -10.58
CA SER A 94 5.79 -20.27 -11.06
C SER A 94 5.55 -19.77 -12.49
N PHE A 95 5.75 -18.47 -12.70
CA PHE A 95 5.77 -17.86 -14.04
C PHE A 95 6.85 -16.76 -14.11
N LEU A 96 7.18 -16.35 -15.34
CA LEU A 96 8.17 -15.32 -15.60
C LEU A 96 7.68 -13.96 -15.08
N SER A 97 8.52 -13.25 -14.32
CA SER A 97 8.18 -11.93 -13.78
C SER A 97 7.65 -11.00 -14.88
N ILE A 98 6.51 -10.37 -14.62
CA ILE A 98 5.91 -9.40 -15.53
C ILE A 98 6.42 -8.01 -15.15
N PRO A 99 7.09 -7.30 -16.06
CA PRO A 99 7.74 -6.03 -15.71
C PRO A 99 6.73 -4.95 -15.29
N LYS A 100 5.55 -4.92 -15.93
CA LYS A 100 4.51 -3.93 -15.62
C LYS A 100 3.11 -4.38 -16.06
N ILE A 101 2.09 -3.98 -15.29
CA ILE A 101 0.67 -4.05 -15.66
C ILE A 101 0.01 -2.72 -15.24
N LYS A 102 -0.51 -1.93 -16.18
CA LYS A 102 -1.17 -0.66 -15.80
C LYS A 102 -2.57 -0.91 -15.23
N ALA A 103 -3.11 0.10 -14.55
CA ALA A 103 -4.49 0.08 -14.05
C ALA A 103 -5.48 -0.25 -15.18
N GLY A 104 -6.32 -1.27 -14.96
CA GLY A 104 -7.30 -1.77 -15.91
C GLY A 104 -6.75 -2.68 -17.01
N GLU A 105 -5.43 -2.85 -17.13
CA GLU A 105 -4.83 -3.78 -18.09
C GLU A 105 -4.81 -5.21 -17.55
N SER A 106 -4.85 -6.17 -18.47
CA SER A 106 -4.73 -7.60 -18.18
C SER A 106 -3.58 -8.20 -18.96
N GLU A 107 -2.81 -9.07 -18.31
CA GLU A 107 -1.76 -9.88 -18.92
C GLU A 107 -2.08 -11.36 -18.75
N ILE A 108 -1.75 -12.16 -19.76
CA ILE A 108 -1.98 -13.60 -19.74
C ILE A 108 -0.62 -14.29 -19.64
N VAL A 109 -0.43 -15.04 -18.57
CA VAL A 109 0.77 -15.86 -18.36
C VAL A 109 0.44 -17.34 -18.43
N ILE A 110 1.29 -18.07 -19.11
CA ILE A 110 1.29 -19.53 -19.06
C ILE A 110 2.07 -19.90 -17.80
N TYR A 111 1.45 -20.67 -16.91
CA TYR A 111 2.13 -21.18 -15.74
C TYR A 111 2.43 -22.66 -15.94
N SER A 112 3.57 -23.10 -15.42
CA SER A 112 3.87 -24.52 -15.29
C SER A 112 3.47 -24.94 -13.89
N GLU A 113 2.43 -25.75 -13.80
CA GLU A 113 2.10 -26.46 -12.58
C GLU A 113 3.20 -27.50 -12.36
N LYS A 114 4.10 -27.24 -11.42
CA LYS A 114 5.01 -28.28 -10.93
C LYS A 114 4.25 -29.03 -9.85
N ASP A 115 3.64 -30.12 -10.29
CA ASP A 115 2.72 -30.95 -9.53
C ASP A 115 3.22 -31.32 -8.13
N LEU A 116 2.32 -31.10 -7.16
CA LEU A 116 2.05 -32.09 -6.12
C LEU A 116 0.69 -32.77 -6.45
N GLY A 117 0.65 -33.51 -7.56
CA GLY A 117 -0.20 -34.69 -7.76
C GLY A 117 -1.72 -34.59 -7.60
N ARG A 118 -2.38 -33.45 -7.85
CA ARG A 118 -3.86 -33.42 -7.88
C ARG A 118 -4.43 -32.31 -8.76
N ASP A 119 -5.29 -32.73 -9.70
CA ASP A 119 -6.11 -31.86 -10.54
C ASP A 119 -6.97 -30.92 -9.69
N ILE A 120 -6.67 -29.63 -9.74
CA ILE A 120 -7.53 -28.58 -9.18
C ILE A 120 -8.68 -28.38 -10.18
N GLU A 121 -9.89 -28.84 -9.82
CA GLU A 121 -11.10 -28.50 -10.56
C GLU A 121 -11.30 -26.97 -10.53
N SER A 122 -11.14 -26.36 -11.70
CA SER A 122 -11.07 -24.92 -11.86
C SER A 122 -12.44 -24.25 -11.68
N LYS A 123 -12.63 -23.57 -10.55
CA LYS A 123 -13.63 -22.49 -10.43
C LYS A 123 -13.21 -21.33 -9.52
N ASP A 124 -12.05 -21.41 -8.89
CA ASP A 124 -11.67 -20.43 -7.89
C ASP A 124 -10.93 -19.25 -8.53
N SER A 125 -11.50 -18.06 -8.36
CA SER A 125 -10.83 -16.80 -8.65
C SER A 125 -10.19 -16.31 -7.37
N CYS A 126 -8.88 -16.02 -7.39
CA CYS A 126 -8.17 -15.51 -6.22
C CYS A 126 -7.83 -14.03 -6.41
N ILE A 127 -8.18 -13.22 -5.41
CA ILE A 127 -7.75 -11.82 -5.33
C ILE A 127 -6.43 -11.81 -4.56
N PHE A 128 -5.34 -11.41 -5.20
CA PHE A 128 -4.08 -11.17 -4.53
C PHE A 128 -3.90 -9.67 -4.33
N LEU A 129 -4.01 -9.24 -3.08
CA LEU A 129 -3.57 -7.91 -2.71
C LEU A 129 -2.05 -7.94 -2.67
N LEU A 130 -1.41 -7.24 -3.61
CA LEU A 130 0.03 -6.97 -3.55
C LEU A 130 0.27 -6.04 -2.37
N GLU A 131 0.37 -6.62 -1.17
CA GLU A 131 0.86 -5.91 -0.01
C GLU A 131 2.37 -5.78 -0.13
N ASP A 132 2.83 -4.52 -0.14
CA ASP A 132 4.23 -4.15 0.02
C ASP A 132 4.80 -4.93 1.22
N HIS A 133 5.80 -5.79 1.02
CA HIS A 133 6.34 -6.77 1.99
C HIS A 133 6.70 -6.18 3.38
N GLY A 134 6.75 -4.85 3.53
CA GLY A 134 6.89 -4.15 4.81
C GLY A 134 5.60 -3.97 5.64
N LEU A 135 4.40 -4.19 5.09
CA LEU A 135 3.11 -3.93 5.74
C LEU A 135 2.50 -5.14 6.47
N SER A 136 2.76 -6.38 6.02
CA SER A 136 2.18 -7.57 6.66
C SER A 136 2.65 -7.71 8.12
N LYS A 137 3.90 -7.32 8.40
CA LYS A 137 4.45 -7.28 9.75
C LYS A 137 3.76 -6.25 10.65
N TRP A 138 3.33 -5.11 10.10
CA TRP A 138 2.70 -4.04 10.87
C TRP A 138 1.20 -4.31 11.13
N MET A 139 0.50 -4.92 10.17
CA MET A 139 -0.91 -5.32 10.33
C MET A 139 -1.07 -6.47 11.33
N HIS A 140 -0.20 -7.49 11.28
CA HIS A 140 -0.20 -8.58 12.27
C HIS A 140 0.04 -8.08 13.70
N GLU A 141 0.96 -7.13 13.89
CA GLU A 141 1.27 -6.61 15.22
C GLU A 141 0.16 -5.74 15.81
N LYS A 142 -0.61 -5.06 14.95
CA LYS A 142 -1.72 -4.19 15.38
C LYS A 142 -2.98 -4.98 15.74
N TYR A 143 -3.23 -6.11 15.08
CA TYR A 143 -4.37 -6.98 15.38
C TYR A 143 -4.13 -7.95 16.56
N GLN A 144 -2.88 -8.23 16.93
CA GLN A 144 -2.59 -8.99 18.16
C GLN A 144 -2.66 -8.15 19.45
N LYS A 145 -2.75 -6.81 19.35
CA LYS A 145 -2.82 -5.90 20.49
C LYS A 145 -4.23 -5.35 20.75
N GLN A 146 -5.25 -5.93 20.11
CA GLN A 146 -6.67 -5.75 20.44
C GLN A 146 -7.23 -7.05 21.02
#